data_AF-A0A7X6WBS1-F1
#
_entry.id   AF-A0A7X6WBS1-F1
#
_cell.length_a   1.000
_cell.length_b   1.000
_cell.length_c   1.000
_cell.angle_alpha   90.00
_cell.angle_beta   90.00
_cell.angle_gamma   90.00
#
_symmetry.space_group_name_H-M   'P 1'
#
loop_
_entity.id
_entity.type
_entity.pdbx_description
1 polymer ?
#
loop_
_entity_poly.entity_id
_entity_poly.type
_entity_poly.pdbx_seq_one_letter_code
_entity_poly.pdbx_strand_id
1 'polypeptide(L)'
;MSKKVINLNGIIKDEKYNYLKEFNIQISGVKIIKESMDLYLDLESNNMLNPAEYNDVVRLLKDNFPEFNLNIDITYLDLVDNLDINLYIDSLKQVIQSSIPSSASWINDLKWEKKEDILVIIPPNQIANFSLERNGLLQDLGNRVKKDLNCKLILEIMEEESVCANIFLDEKKLEEHKISKDIMVNVEKTNSSTKSKKMLKNYSLGKAIKNEIMKISDINIQTGSAVIKGDIFQIESREIRGDKLLITFNISDRTDSITVKTFLSKEQGTELLDNLSQDSHVILEGDITYDNFSKGIVCMLKSLTRLVKAEIEDESQDKRVELHLHTKMSSMDGVSSLTSLVNRAHKWGHKAIAITDHGVVQGFPEGMELANQLGVKMIYGLEGYMINDKKEIINNYDSQKIYKEYVIFDIETTGLSSINDMITEIGAVKVVDGQ
;
A
#
# COMPACT_ATOMS: atom_id res chain seq x y z
N MET A 1 -61.80 -16.92 -9.27
CA MET A 1 -61.61 -17.53 -7.93
C MET A 1 -61.18 -16.42 -7.00
N SER A 2 -61.93 -16.10 -5.93
CA SER A 2 -61.50 -15.08 -4.98
C SER A 2 -60.20 -15.56 -4.31
N LYS A 3 -59.15 -14.73 -4.35
CA LYS A 3 -57.94 -15.00 -3.56
C LYS A 3 -58.38 -15.06 -2.09
N LYS A 4 -58.17 -16.20 -1.43
CA LYS A 4 -58.34 -16.31 0.02
C LYS A 4 -57.18 -15.54 0.65
N VAL A 5 -57.42 -14.29 0.99
CA VAL A 5 -56.48 -13.47 1.74
C VAL A 5 -56.58 -13.90 3.21
N ILE A 6 -55.45 -14.31 3.79
CA ILE A 6 -55.40 -14.76 5.19
C ILE A 6 -54.84 -13.62 6.04
N ASN A 7 -55.62 -13.12 6.99
CA ASN A 7 -55.17 -12.07 7.90
C ASN A 7 -54.29 -12.66 9.02
N LEU A 8 -53.10 -12.09 9.24
CA LEU A 8 -52.16 -12.49 10.29
C LEU A 8 -52.76 -12.38 11.70
N ASN A 9 -53.81 -11.58 11.88
CA ASN A 9 -54.58 -11.49 13.13
C ASN A 9 -55.12 -12.84 13.63
N GLY A 10 -55.35 -13.80 12.73
CA GLY A 10 -55.78 -15.16 13.07
C GLY A 10 -54.64 -16.10 13.51
N ILE A 11 -53.39 -15.69 13.33
CA ILE A 11 -52.17 -16.46 13.65
C ILE A 11 -51.51 -15.94 14.94
N ILE A 12 -51.75 -14.68 15.29
CA ILE A 12 -51.26 -14.06 16.54
C ILE A 12 -52.00 -14.65 17.74
N LYS A 13 -51.36 -15.60 18.43
CA LYS A 13 -51.86 -16.25 19.66
C LYS A 13 -51.16 -15.80 20.94
N ASP A 14 -49.95 -15.27 20.82
CA ASP A 14 -49.13 -14.80 21.95
C ASP A 14 -49.43 -13.33 22.27
N GLU A 15 -49.63 -13.01 23.55
CA GLU A 15 -49.89 -11.65 24.02
C GLU A 15 -48.78 -10.67 23.66
N LYS A 16 -47.54 -11.16 23.54
CA LYS A 16 -46.37 -10.36 23.16
C LYS A 16 -46.50 -9.71 21.78
N TYR A 17 -47.21 -10.34 20.84
CA TYR A 17 -47.34 -9.88 19.44
C TYR A 17 -48.69 -9.23 19.14
N ASN A 18 -49.54 -9.01 20.16
CA ASN A 18 -50.89 -8.47 19.97
C ASN A 18 -50.90 -7.07 19.33
N TYR A 19 -49.88 -6.26 19.58
CA TYR A 19 -49.75 -4.92 19.01
C TYR A 19 -49.60 -4.95 17.47
N LEU A 20 -49.10 -6.05 16.90
CA LEU A 20 -49.00 -6.23 15.44
C LEU A 20 -50.36 -6.32 14.74
N LYS A 21 -51.45 -6.55 15.49
CA LYS A 21 -52.82 -6.59 14.94
C LYS A 21 -53.29 -5.26 14.36
N GLU A 22 -52.70 -4.16 14.84
CA GLU A 22 -53.01 -2.80 14.41
C GLU A 22 -52.52 -2.50 12.97
N PHE A 23 -51.56 -3.28 12.46
CA PHE A 23 -50.98 -3.13 11.11
C PHE A 23 -51.74 -3.90 10.02
N ASN A 24 -52.78 -4.65 10.42
CA ASN A 24 -53.69 -5.38 9.53
C ASN A 24 -52.99 -6.17 8.41
N ILE A 25 -51.92 -6.89 8.77
CA ILE A 25 -51.05 -7.58 7.80
C ILE A 25 -51.80 -8.80 7.22
N GLN A 26 -51.75 -8.94 5.90
CA GLN A 26 -52.47 -9.95 5.13
C GLN A 26 -51.50 -10.77 4.29
N ILE A 27 -51.66 -12.09 4.27
CA ILE A 27 -50.89 -12.96 3.39
C ILE A 27 -51.57 -12.97 2.02
N SER A 28 -50.92 -12.37 1.01
CA SER A 28 -51.44 -12.21 -0.34
C SER A 28 -50.91 -13.27 -1.33
N GLY A 29 -49.79 -13.91 -0.98
CA GLY A 29 -49.15 -14.96 -1.77
C GLY A 29 -48.37 -15.96 -0.90
N VAL A 30 -48.38 -17.24 -1.30
CA VAL A 30 -47.61 -18.30 -0.66
C VAL A 30 -47.02 -19.20 -1.73
N LYS A 31 -45.70 -19.42 -1.68
CA LYS A 31 -44.99 -20.36 -2.55
C LYS A 31 -44.07 -21.24 -1.72
N ILE A 32 -44.12 -22.55 -1.93
CA ILE A 32 -43.30 -23.53 -1.22
C ILE A 32 -42.41 -24.26 -2.23
N ILE A 33 -41.11 -24.31 -1.94
CA ILE A 33 -40.15 -25.16 -2.65
C ILE A 33 -39.84 -26.34 -1.73
N LYS A 34 -40.33 -27.52 -2.11
CA LYS A 34 -40.28 -28.70 -1.24
C LYS A 34 -38.87 -29.29 -1.14
N GLU A 35 -38.05 -29.18 -2.19
CA GLU A 35 -36.69 -29.74 -2.18
C GLU A 35 -35.77 -29.02 -1.19
N SER A 36 -35.92 -27.70 -1.05
CA SER A 36 -35.11 -26.86 -0.14
C SER A 36 -35.81 -26.53 1.18
N MET A 37 -37.08 -26.91 1.32
CA MET A 37 -37.96 -26.52 2.43
C MET A 37 -38.07 -24.99 2.57
N ASP A 38 -38.03 -24.26 1.44
CA ASP A 38 -38.20 -22.80 1.44
C ASP A 38 -39.68 -22.41 1.34
N LEU A 39 -40.11 -21.52 2.23
CA LEU A 39 -41.44 -20.93 2.27
C LEU A 39 -41.34 -19.44 1.97
N TYR A 40 -41.85 -19.05 0.80
CA TYR A 40 -41.96 -17.67 0.35
C TYR A 40 -43.36 -17.14 0.68
N LEU A 41 -43.42 -16.08 1.48
CA LEU A 41 -44.65 -15.42 1.90
C LEU A 41 -44.67 -13.99 1.39
N ASP A 42 -45.64 -13.68 0.53
CA ASP A 42 -45.94 -12.31 0.13
C ASP A 42 -47.01 -11.78 1.10
N LEU A 43 -46.65 -10.73 1.83
CA LEU A 43 -47.50 -10.05 2.78
C LEU A 43 -47.89 -8.67 2.25
N GLU A 44 -49.09 -8.23 2.60
CA GLU A 44 -49.62 -6.90 2.35
C GLU A 44 -49.96 -6.26 3.69
N SER A 45 -49.50 -5.03 3.93
CA SER A 45 -49.84 -4.29 5.15
C SER A 45 -50.33 -2.89 4.82
N ASN A 46 -51.27 -2.39 5.61
CA ASN A 46 -51.79 -1.03 5.44
C ASN A 46 -50.84 0.02 6.01
N ASN A 47 -49.99 -0.36 6.98
CA ASN A 47 -49.09 0.54 7.69
C ASN A 47 -47.65 0.05 7.60
N MET A 48 -46.69 0.98 7.56
CA MET A 48 -45.28 0.62 7.51
C MET A 48 -44.80 0.05 8.85
N LEU A 49 -44.02 -1.02 8.79
CA LEU A 49 -43.42 -1.65 9.98
C LEU A 49 -42.02 -1.09 10.18
N ASN A 50 -41.68 -0.71 11.41
CA ASN A 50 -40.30 -0.39 11.77
C ASN A 50 -39.45 -1.67 11.87
N PRO A 51 -38.11 -1.56 11.97
CA PRO A 51 -37.24 -2.74 12.01
C PRO A 51 -37.51 -3.72 13.16
N ALA A 52 -37.96 -3.23 14.32
CA ALA A 52 -38.29 -4.09 15.46
C ALA A 52 -39.59 -4.88 15.20
N GLU A 53 -40.61 -4.20 14.69
CA GLU A 53 -41.89 -4.77 14.27
C GLU A 53 -41.72 -5.81 13.15
N TYR A 54 -40.91 -5.50 12.15
CA TYR A 54 -40.60 -6.45 11.07
C TYR A 54 -39.96 -7.72 11.62
N ASN A 55 -38.96 -7.57 12.49
CA ASN A 55 -38.31 -8.73 13.12
C ASN A 55 -39.27 -9.55 13.98
N ASP A 56 -40.22 -8.90 14.65
CA ASP A 56 -41.25 -9.60 15.42
C ASP A 56 -42.25 -10.33 14.51
N VAL A 57 -42.59 -9.80 13.33
CA VAL A 57 -43.38 -10.52 12.30
C VAL A 57 -42.62 -11.74 11.78
N VAL A 58 -41.32 -11.60 11.47
CA VAL A 58 -40.47 -12.70 11.01
C VAL A 58 -40.38 -13.79 12.10
N ARG A 59 -40.18 -13.41 13.36
CA ARG A 59 -40.15 -14.35 14.49
C ARG A 59 -41.48 -15.06 14.68
N LEU A 60 -42.60 -14.32 14.68
CA LEU A 60 -43.93 -14.90 14.77
C LEU A 60 -44.17 -15.95 13.69
N LEU A 61 -43.80 -15.66 12.44
CA LEU A 61 -43.96 -16.60 11.33
C LEU A 61 -42.99 -17.78 11.46
N LYS A 62 -41.75 -17.58 11.92
CA LYS A 62 -40.78 -18.65 12.14
C LYS A 62 -41.19 -19.60 13.25
N ASP A 63 -41.78 -19.09 14.33
CA ASP A 63 -42.29 -19.90 15.44
C ASP A 63 -43.48 -20.78 15.01
N ASN A 64 -44.31 -20.29 14.07
CA ASN A 64 -45.43 -21.05 13.54
C ASN A 64 -45.03 -22.03 12.42
N PHE A 65 -43.92 -21.77 11.71
CA PHE A 65 -43.40 -22.61 10.63
C PHE A 65 -41.91 -22.96 10.85
N PRO A 66 -41.56 -23.68 11.92
CA PRO A 66 -40.17 -23.89 12.32
C PRO A 66 -39.38 -24.72 11.29
N GLU A 67 -40.05 -25.63 10.59
CA GLU A 67 -39.47 -26.57 9.63
C GLU A 67 -39.10 -25.94 8.28
N PHE A 68 -39.53 -24.71 7.99
CA PHE A 68 -39.31 -24.04 6.71
C PHE A 68 -38.30 -22.89 6.81
N ASN A 69 -37.50 -22.68 5.77
CA ASN A 69 -36.70 -21.48 5.59
C ASN A 69 -37.59 -20.35 5.06
N LEU A 70 -37.82 -19.33 5.88
CA LEU A 70 -38.77 -18.26 5.58
C LEU A 70 -38.11 -17.17 4.74
N ASN A 71 -38.76 -16.87 3.62
CA ASN A 71 -38.48 -15.70 2.79
C ASN A 71 -39.75 -14.86 2.78
N ILE A 72 -39.70 -13.67 3.35
CA ILE A 72 -40.88 -12.81 3.52
C ILE A 72 -40.66 -11.55 2.70
N ASP A 73 -41.64 -11.21 1.86
CA ASP A 73 -41.71 -9.91 1.21
C ASP A 73 -42.99 -9.19 1.61
N ILE A 74 -42.89 -7.92 1.99
CA ILE A 74 -44.03 -7.12 2.45
C ILE A 74 -44.25 -5.95 1.49
N THR A 75 -45.45 -5.88 0.93
CA THR A 75 -45.96 -4.76 0.14
C THR A 75 -46.85 -3.89 1.03
N TYR A 76 -46.75 -2.57 0.91
CA TYR A 76 -47.56 -1.65 1.72
C TYR A 76 -48.57 -0.91 0.82
N LEU A 77 -49.86 -0.94 1.18
CA LEU A 77 -50.96 -0.63 0.26
C LEU A 77 -51.43 0.83 0.24
N ASP A 78 -51.21 1.63 1.29
CA ASP A 78 -51.72 3.02 1.42
C ASP A 78 -50.61 4.02 1.80
N LEU A 79 -49.63 4.20 0.93
CA LEU A 79 -48.39 4.92 1.24
C LEU A 79 -48.28 6.37 0.72
N VAL A 80 -49.29 6.90 0.02
CA VAL A 80 -49.06 8.06 -0.86
C VAL A 80 -48.93 9.40 -0.12
N ASP A 81 -49.58 9.60 1.03
CA ASP A 81 -49.68 10.94 1.64
C ASP A 81 -48.92 11.17 2.96
N ASN A 82 -48.38 10.12 3.62
CA ASN A 82 -47.70 10.25 4.93
C ASN A 82 -46.56 9.24 5.13
N LEU A 83 -45.82 8.93 4.06
CA LEU A 83 -44.69 8.00 4.16
C LEU A 83 -43.50 8.64 4.89
N ASP A 84 -43.06 8.05 6.01
CA ASP A 84 -41.73 8.35 6.54
C ASP A 84 -40.68 7.71 5.63
N ILE A 85 -40.06 8.55 4.82
CA ILE A 85 -39.05 8.13 3.86
C ILE A 85 -37.86 7.44 4.51
N ASN A 86 -37.54 7.76 5.77
CA ASN A 86 -36.41 7.16 6.46
C ASN A 86 -36.70 5.70 6.81
N LEU A 87 -37.94 5.39 7.23
CA LEU A 87 -38.36 4.01 7.47
C LEU A 87 -38.33 3.19 6.17
N TYR A 88 -38.70 3.81 5.04
CA TYR A 88 -38.62 3.16 3.74
C TYR A 88 -37.18 2.93 3.26
N ILE A 89 -36.30 3.91 3.46
CA ILE A 89 -34.86 3.75 3.21
C ILE A 89 -34.28 2.61 4.06
N ASP A 90 -34.68 2.48 5.33
CA ASP A 90 -34.21 1.39 6.19
C ASP A 90 -34.70 0.01 5.72
N SER A 91 -35.91 -0.08 5.19
CA SER A 91 -36.41 -1.29 4.52
C SER A 91 -35.56 -1.65 3.30
N LEU A 92 -35.24 -0.67 2.44
CA LEU A 92 -34.38 -0.89 1.28
C LEU A 92 -32.96 -1.30 1.69
N LYS A 93 -32.39 -0.71 2.76
CA LYS A 93 -31.09 -1.11 3.30
C LYS A 93 -31.06 -2.56 3.75
N GLN A 94 -32.14 -3.05 4.38
CA GLN A 94 -32.23 -4.46 4.76
C GLN A 94 -32.25 -5.41 3.55
N VAL A 95 -32.96 -5.03 2.49
CA VAL A 95 -32.98 -5.79 1.22
C VAL A 95 -31.60 -5.83 0.57
N ILE A 96 -30.87 -4.71 0.61
CA ILE A 96 -29.49 -4.65 0.12
C ILE A 96 -28.58 -5.55 0.98
N GLN A 97 -28.74 -5.53 2.30
CA GLN A 97 -27.93 -6.32 3.20
C GLN A 97 -28.21 -7.83 3.12
N SER A 98 -29.46 -8.24 2.89
CA SER A 98 -29.81 -9.64 2.69
C SER A 98 -29.29 -10.18 1.36
N SER A 99 -29.30 -9.35 0.31
CA SER A 99 -28.83 -9.72 -1.03
C SER A 99 -27.31 -9.63 -1.19
N ILE A 100 -26.67 -8.67 -0.50
CA ILE A 100 -25.23 -8.41 -0.52
C ILE A 100 -24.72 -8.39 0.92
N PRO A 101 -24.36 -9.54 1.51
CA PRO A 101 -23.92 -9.60 2.92
C PRO A 101 -22.68 -8.74 3.22
N SER A 102 -21.79 -8.55 2.24
CA SER A 102 -20.61 -7.67 2.36
C SER A 102 -20.97 -6.17 2.47
N SER A 103 -22.20 -5.80 2.15
CA SER A 103 -22.68 -4.41 2.27
C SER A 103 -22.73 -3.91 3.70
N ALA A 104 -22.70 -4.79 4.71
CA ALA A 104 -22.62 -4.39 6.12
C ALA A 104 -21.48 -3.39 6.42
N SER A 105 -20.43 -3.39 5.62
CA SER A 105 -19.28 -2.47 5.74
C SER A 105 -19.53 -1.04 5.22
N TRP A 106 -20.59 -0.80 4.43
CA TRP A 106 -20.85 0.50 3.79
C TRP A 106 -22.34 0.88 3.72
N ILE A 107 -23.26 0.00 4.15
CA ILE A 107 -24.71 0.19 4.03
C ILE A 107 -25.21 1.43 4.81
N ASN A 108 -24.57 1.74 5.93
CA ASN A 108 -24.91 2.88 6.77
C ASN A 108 -24.48 4.21 6.15
N ASP A 109 -23.45 4.19 5.29
CA ASP A 109 -22.88 5.37 4.64
C ASP A 109 -23.56 5.67 3.28
N LEU A 110 -24.54 4.85 2.87
CA LEU A 110 -25.39 5.15 1.72
C LEU A 110 -26.21 6.42 1.99
N LYS A 111 -26.05 7.42 1.11
CA LYS A 111 -26.91 8.61 1.12
C LYS A 111 -28.09 8.42 0.17
N TRP A 112 -29.20 9.02 0.54
CA TRP A 112 -30.46 8.93 -0.18
C TRP A 112 -31.03 10.33 -0.37
N GLU A 113 -31.40 10.68 -1.59
CA GLU A 113 -32.06 11.94 -1.89
C GLU A 113 -33.37 11.68 -2.62
N LYS A 114 -34.48 12.23 -2.12
CA LYS A 114 -35.75 12.21 -2.84
C LYS A 114 -35.95 13.54 -3.55
N LYS A 115 -36.12 13.46 -4.86
CA LYS A 115 -36.65 14.49 -5.75
C LYS A 115 -38.05 14.03 -6.19
N GLU A 116 -38.92 14.95 -6.62
CA GLU A 116 -40.38 14.72 -6.79
C GLU A 116 -40.76 13.31 -7.28
N ASP A 117 -40.26 12.90 -8.45
CA ASP A 117 -40.52 11.57 -9.04
C ASP A 117 -39.30 10.63 -9.02
N ILE A 118 -38.23 10.98 -8.29
CA ILE A 118 -36.95 10.28 -8.36
C ILE A 118 -36.38 10.06 -6.95
N LEU A 119 -36.08 8.81 -6.62
CA LEU A 119 -35.27 8.47 -5.45
C LEU A 119 -33.83 8.19 -5.92
N VAL A 120 -32.87 8.91 -5.37
CA VAL A 120 -31.45 8.81 -5.70
C VAL A 120 -30.73 8.07 -4.59
N ILE A 121 -29.96 7.05 -4.95
CA ILE A 121 -29.00 6.37 -4.07
C ILE A 121 -27.61 6.84 -4.44
N ILE A 122 -26.85 7.27 -3.44
CA ILE A 122 -25.47 7.72 -3.58
C ILE A 122 -24.57 6.80 -2.75
N PRO A 123 -23.80 5.91 -3.41
CA PRO A 123 -22.85 5.03 -2.74
C PRO A 123 -21.65 5.80 -2.16
N PRO A 124 -21.10 5.39 -1.00
CA PRO A 124 -20.00 6.08 -0.34
C PRO A 124 -18.64 5.89 -1.02
N ASN A 125 -18.49 4.87 -1.87
CA ASN A 125 -17.25 4.58 -2.58
C ASN A 125 -17.51 3.74 -3.86
N GLN A 126 -16.48 3.62 -4.70
CA GLN A 126 -16.54 2.85 -5.95
C GLN A 126 -16.86 1.35 -5.75
N ILE A 127 -16.46 0.77 -4.61
CA ILE A 127 -16.72 -0.64 -4.30
C ILE A 127 -18.21 -0.87 -4.04
N ALA A 128 -18.85 0.03 -3.29
CA ALA A 128 -20.30 0.00 -3.04
C ALA A 128 -21.07 0.23 -4.35
N ASN A 129 -20.63 1.17 -5.19
CA ASN A 129 -21.24 1.42 -6.50
C ASN A 129 -21.22 0.17 -7.39
N PHE A 130 -20.04 -0.44 -7.56
CA PHE A 130 -19.88 -1.63 -8.38
C PHE A 130 -20.66 -2.84 -7.82
N SER A 131 -20.76 -2.94 -6.49
CA SER A 131 -21.51 -4.01 -5.83
C SER A 131 -23.02 -3.90 -6.06
N LEU A 132 -23.55 -2.67 -6.11
CA LEU A 132 -24.96 -2.41 -6.40
C LEU A 132 -25.29 -2.65 -7.89
N GLU A 133 -24.40 -2.26 -8.81
CA GLU A 133 -24.56 -2.44 -10.26
C GLU A 133 -24.50 -3.91 -10.70
N ARG A 134 -23.50 -4.66 -10.21
CA ARG A 134 -23.18 -5.99 -10.73
C ARG A 134 -24.19 -7.09 -10.39
N ASN A 135 -24.99 -6.92 -9.34
CA ASN A 135 -25.87 -7.98 -8.82
C ASN A 135 -27.31 -7.96 -9.38
N GLY A 136 -27.65 -7.08 -10.33
CA GLY A 136 -29.03 -6.97 -10.86
C GLY A 136 -30.05 -6.37 -9.88
N LEU A 137 -29.65 -6.21 -8.61
CA LEU A 137 -30.45 -5.69 -7.50
C LEU A 137 -31.02 -4.29 -7.74
N LEU A 138 -30.33 -3.45 -8.53
CA LEU A 138 -30.82 -2.12 -8.90
C LEU A 138 -32.13 -2.13 -9.68
N GLN A 139 -32.36 -3.16 -10.51
CA GLN A 139 -33.63 -3.30 -11.22
C GLN A 139 -34.75 -3.71 -10.27
N ASP A 140 -34.48 -4.65 -9.36
CA ASP A 140 -35.47 -5.13 -8.37
C ASP A 140 -35.85 -4.03 -7.37
N LEU A 141 -34.85 -3.31 -6.84
CA LEU A 141 -35.07 -2.14 -6.00
C LEU A 141 -35.82 -1.05 -6.76
N GLY A 142 -35.48 -0.81 -8.04
CA GLY A 142 -36.16 0.17 -8.88
C GLY A 142 -37.63 -0.18 -9.12
N ASN A 143 -37.94 -1.46 -9.35
CA ASN A 143 -39.31 -1.94 -9.50
C ASN A 143 -40.11 -1.79 -8.20
N ARG A 144 -39.48 -2.07 -7.05
CA ARG A 144 -40.10 -1.89 -5.73
C ARG A 144 -40.39 -0.42 -5.43
N VAL A 145 -39.41 0.46 -5.64
CA VAL A 145 -39.56 1.92 -5.47
C VAL A 145 -40.64 2.49 -6.39
N LYS A 146 -40.73 1.99 -7.63
CA LYS A 146 -41.78 2.37 -8.57
C LYS A 146 -43.16 1.88 -8.14
N LYS A 147 -43.26 0.68 -7.55
CA LYS A 147 -44.52 0.13 -7.04
C LYS A 147 -45.01 0.86 -5.79
N ASP A 148 -44.10 1.15 -4.86
CA ASP A 148 -44.47 1.64 -3.52
C ASP A 148 -44.56 3.18 -3.45
N LEU A 149 -43.73 3.89 -4.22
CA LEU A 149 -43.62 5.36 -4.20
C LEU A 149 -43.95 6.03 -5.53
N ASN A 150 -44.27 5.26 -6.58
CA ASN A 150 -44.39 5.76 -7.95
C ASN A 150 -43.16 6.56 -8.45
N CYS A 151 -42.01 6.33 -7.84
CA CYS A 151 -40.75 7.04 -8.13
C CYS A 151 -39.81 6.16 -8.97
N LYS A 152 -38.93 6.78 -9.75
CA LYS A 152 -37.81 6.10 -10.41
C LYS A 152 -36.61 6.06 -9.47
N LEU A 153 -36.01 4.89 -9.28
CA LEU A 153 -34.73 4.77 -8.59
C LEU A 153 -33.57 5.10 -9.54
N ILE A 154 -32.68 5.99 -9.12
CA ILE A 154 -31.47 6.35 -9.86
C ILE A 154 -30.26 6.16 -8.94
N LEU A 155 -29.21 5.57 -9.51
CA LEU A 155 -27.90 5.52 -8.88
C LEU A 155 -27.12 6.75 -9.34
N GLU A 156 -26.71 7.59 -8.41
CA GLU A 156 -25.89 8.76 -8.72
C GLU A 156 -24.52 8.58 -8.07
N ILE A 157 -23.50 8.56 -8.92
CA ILE A 157 -22.11 8.56 -8.46
C ILE A 157 -21.84 9.97 -7.98
N MET A 158 -21.41 10.14 -6.73
CA MET A 158 -20.75 11.39 -6.37
C MET A 158 -19.53 11.50 -7.28
N GLU A 159 -19.59 12.41 -8.27
CA GLU A 159 -18.38 13.02 -8.78
C GLU A 159 -17.72 13.69 -7.57
N GLU A 160 -16.79 12.96 -6.96
CA GLU A 160 -15.90 13.56 -5.99
C GLU A 160 -15.10 14.63 -6.73
N GLU A 161 -15.55 15.88 -6.64
CA GLU A 161 -14.59 16.93 -6.35
C GLU A 161 -13.88 16.52 -5.06
N SER A 162 -12.75 15.82 -5.21
CA SER A 162 -11.61 15.51 -4.35
C SER A 162 -11.55 16.00 -2.87
N VAL A 163 -12.63 16.12 -2.10
CA VAL A 163 -12.56 16.62 -0.72
C VAL A 163 -11.85 15.62 0.21
N CYS A 164 -12.08 14.30 0.07
CA CYS A 164 -11.39 13.30 0.90
C CYS A 164 -9.90 13.14 0.53
N ALA A 165 -9.56 13.21 -0.76
CA ALA A 165 -8.16 13.22 -1.19
C ALA A 165 -7.43 14.47 -0.69
N ASN A 166 -8.09 15.64 -0.71
CA ASN A 166 -7.50 16.88 -0.21
C ASN A 166 -7.35 16.89 1.32
N ILE A 167 -8.30 16.37 2.10
CA ILE A 167 -8.16 16.26 3.55
C ILE A 167 -7.01 15.31 3.91
N PHE A 168 -6.92 14.14 3.27
CA PHE A 168 -5.81 13.22 3.50
C PHE A 168 -4.47 13.78 3.02
N LEU A 169 -4.44 14.47 1.87
CA LEU A 169 -3.24 15.15 1.36
C LEU A 169 -2.85 16.34 2.24
N ASP A 170 -3.81 17.04 2.84
CA ASP A 170 -3.56 18.16 3.74
C ASP A 170 -3.14 17.68 5.13
N GLU A 171 -3.70 16.59 5.66
CA GLU A 171 -3.20 15.90 6.85
C GLU A 171 -1.80 15.35 6.64
N LYS A 172 -1.56 14.69 5.50
CA LYS A 172 -0.23 14.21 5.11
C LYS A 172 0.75 15.36 4.93
N LYS A 173 0.36 16.46 4.28
CA LYS A 173 1.18 17.68 4.18
C LYS A 173 1.46 18.25 5.56
N LEU A 174 0.49 18.30 6.47
CA LEU A 174 0.65 18.83 7.83
C LEU A 174 1.59 17.95 8.66
N GLU A 175 1.52 16.62 8.52
CA GLU A 175 2.45 15.67 9.13
C GLU A 175 3.85 15.81 8.53
N GLU A 176 3.98 15.83 7.21
CA GLU A 176 5.26 16.06 6.52
C GLU A 176 5.86 17.42 6.91
N HIS A 177 5.05 18.46 7.06
CA HIS A 177 5.50 19.78 7.52
C HIS A 177 5.97 19.76 8.98
N LYS A 178 5.31 19.00 9.86
CA LYS A 178 5.74 18.80 11.24
C LYS A 178 7.06 18.03 11.30
N ILE A 179 7.16 16.92 10.57
CA ILE A 179 8.38 16.10 10.48
C ILE A 179 9.53 16.93 9.92
N SER A 180 9.30 17.70 8.85
CA SER A 180 10.32 18.58 8.27
C SER A 180 10.77 19.67 9.25
N LYS A 181 9.84 20.25 10.02
CA LYS A 181 10.15 21.26 11.03
C LYS A 181 10.94 20.66 12.21
N ASP A 182 10.59 19.45 12.64
CA ASP A 182 11.32 18.72 13.69
C ASP A 182 12.73 18.30 13.22
N ILE A 183 12.89 17.94 11.94
CA ILE A 183 14.20 17.70 11.32
C ILE A 183 15.02 18.99 11.30
N MET A 184 14.47 20.12 10.85
CA MET A 184 15.17 21.41 10.84
C MET A 184 15.64 21.85 12.23
N VAL A 185 14.80 21.67 13.26
CA VAL A 185 15.14 21.99 14.66
C VAL A 185 16.23 21.08 15.22
N ASN A 186 16.32 19.83 14.76
CA ASN A 186 17.38 18.89 15.18
C ASN A 186 18.69 19.06 14.41
N VAL A 187 18.66 19.57 13.18
CA VAL A 187 19.85 19.88 12.38
C VAL A 187 20.67 21.01 13.03
N GLU A 188 20.04 22.00 13.66
CA GLU A 188 20.74 23.08 14.36
C GLU A 188 21.55 22.64 15.59
N LYS A 189 21.32 21.42 16.13
CA LYS A 189 21.98 20.94 17.36
C LYS A 189 23.23 20.07 17.15
N THR A 190 23.61 19.75 15.91
CA THR A 190 24.71 18.79 15.64
C THR A 190 26.01 19.40 15.10
N ASN A 191 26.18 20.72 15.19
CA ASN A 191 27.48 21.35 14.94
C ASN A 191 28.31 21.43 16.22
N SER A 192 28.87 20.28 16.66
CA SER A 192 30.03 20.27 17.56
C SER A 192 31.28 19.91 16.76
N SER A 193 32.08 20.93 16.48
CA SER A 193 33.35 20.82 15.79
C SER A 193 34.38 20.07 16.66
N THR A 194 34.64 18.80 16.35
CA THR A 194 35.73 18.04 16.97
C THR A 194 37.05 18.36 16.26
N LYS A 195 37.98 19.01 16.98
CA LYS A 195 39.35 19.28 16.50
C LYS A 195 40.05 17.97 16.14
N SER A 196 40.42 17.80 14.87
CA SER A 196 41.16 16.63 14.40
C SER A 196 42.61 16.66 14.89
N LYS A 197 42.99 15.72 15.77
CA LYS A 197 44.40 15.31 15.94
C LYS A 197 44.83 14.44 14.76
N LYS A 198 46.10 14.53 14.40
CA LYS A 198 46.69 13.94 13.19
C LYS A 198 46.87 12.42 13.39
N MET A 199 45.97 11.61 12.82
CA MET A 199 46.09 10.14 12.75
C MET A 199 47.37 9.72 12.02
N LEU A 200 48.03 8.66 12.49
CA LEU A 200 49.16 8.04 11.78
C LEU A 200 48.63 7.25 10.57
N LYS A 201 49.27 7.44 9.40
CA LYS A 201 48.88 6.77 8.14
C LYS A 201 49.09 5.24 8.16
N ASN A 202 50.08 4.76 8.93
CA ASN A 202 50.49 3.35 8.96
C ASN A 202 50.51 2.85 10.41
N TYR A 203 49.34 2.65 11.00
CA TYR A 203 49.22 2.09 12.35
C TYR A 203 49.22 0.55 12.31
N SER A 204 49.98 -0.08 13.20
CA SER A 204 50.01 -1.52 13.37
C SER A 204 50.11 -1.90 14.85
N LEU A 205 49.36 -2.91 15.25
CA LEU A 205 49.36 -3.53 16.56
C LEU A 205 49.74 -5.01 16.41
N GLY A 206 50.61 -5.53 17.27
CA GLY A 206 50.99 -6.94 17.27
C GLY A 206 52.09 -7.30 16.28
N LYS A 207 52.08 -8.55 15.79
CA LYS A 207 53.10 -9.07 14.86
C LYS A 207 52.72 -8.77 13.41
N ALA A 208 53.71 -8.83 12.51
CA ALA A 208 53.46 -8.74 11.08
C ALA A 208 52.58 -9.92 10.62
N ILE A 209 51.47 -9.60 9.95
CA ILE A 209 50.52 -10.56 9.41
C ILE A 209 51.10 -11.13 8.12
N LYS A 210 51.30 -12.45 8.05
CA LYS A 210 51.91 -13.15 6.91
C LYS A 210 51.01 -14.20 6.26
N ASN A 211 49.94 -14.60 6.93
CA ASN A 211 49.07 -15.67 6.45
C ASN A 211 48.10 -15.13 5.38
N GLU A 212 47.53 -16.04 4.59
CA GLU A 212 46.58 -15.69 3.54
C GLU A 212 45.23 -15.18 4.09
N ILE A 213 44.62 -14.26 3.35
CA ILE A 213 43.35 -13.63 3.72
C ILE A 213 42.21 -14.62 3.47
N MET A 214 41.34 -14.77 4.47
CA MET A 214 40.11 -15.56 4.41
C MET A 214 38.89 -14.63 4.35
N LYS A 215 37.85 -15.03 3.60
CA LYS A 215 36.55 -14.34 3.59
C LYS A 215 35.82 -14.56 4.91
N ILE A 216 35.12 -13.55 5.40
CA ILE A 216 34.40 -13.65 6.67
C ILE A 216 33.30 -14.72 6.57
N SER A 217 32.65 -14.85 5.42
CA SER A 217 31.62 -15.88 5.17
C SER A 217 32.10 -17.32 5.38
N ASP A 218 33.40 -17.57 5.25
CA ASP A 218 33.98 -18.93 5.31
C ASP A 218 34.44 -19.27 6.75
N ILE A 219 34.36 -18.31 7.68
CA ILE A 219 34.80 -18.47 9.07
C ILE A 219 33.76 -19.25 9.86
N ASN A 220 34.24 -20.28 10.55
CA ASN A 220 33.44 -21.08 11.46
C ASN A 220 34.23 -21.38 12.75
N ILE A 221 33.59 -22.05 13.71
CA ILE A 221 34.22 -22.32 15.01
C ILE A 221 35.45 -23.24 14.93
N GLN A 222 35.60 -24.01 13.85
CA GLN A 222 36.73 -24.92 13.62
C GLN A 222 37.89 -24.25 12.89
N THR A 223 37.72 -23.02 12.40
CA THR A 223 38.77 -22.26 11.69
C THR A 223 40.02 -22.05 12.54
N GLY A 224 39.88 -21.97 13.87
CA GLY A 224 40.99 -21.79 14.80
C GLY A 224 41.53 -20.36 14.76
N SER A 225 42.29 -19.98 13.73
CA SER A 225 42.79 -18.62 13.54
C SER A 225 42.59 -18.16 12.10
N ALA A 226 42.18 -16.90 11.92
CA ALA A 226 41.88 -16.33 10.61
C ALA A 226 42.58 -14.98 10.43
N VAL A 227 42.98 -14.71 9.18
CA VAL A 227 43.38 -13.38 8.73
C VAL A 227 42.25 -12.79 7.90
N ILE A 228 41.77 -11.62 8.30
CA ILE A 228 40.59 -10.97 7.75
C ILE A 228 40.97 -9.58 7.28
N LYS A 229 40.44 -9.16 6.13
CA LYS A 229 40.59 -7.80 5.62
C LYS A 229 39.19 -7.21 5.41
N GLY A 230 38.94 -6.03 5.98
CA GLY A 230 37.61 -5.42 5.92
C GLY A 230 37.55 -4.01 6.47
N ASP A 231 36.34 -3.45 6.46
CA ASP A 231 36.01 -2.13 6.95
C ASP A 231 35.37 -2.22 8.34
N ILE A 232 35.85 -1.39 9.27
CA ILE A 232 35.25 -1.27 10.60
C ILE A 232 34.04 -0.35 10.53
N PHE A 233 32.86 -0.81 10.97
CA PHE A 233 31.63 -0.01 10.96
C PHE A 233 31.11 0.35 12.37
N GLN A 234 31.65 -0.29 13.41
CA GLN A 234 31.30 0.00 14.80
C GLN A 234 32.49 -0.28 15.71
N ILE A 235 32.76 0.62 16.67
CA ILE A 235 33.81 0.47 17.69
C ILE A 235 33.24 0.87 19.04
N GLU A 236 33.47 0.05 20.04
CA GLU A 236 33.09 0.26 21.43
C GLU A 236 34.28 -0.04 22.36
N SER A 237 34.41 0.72 23.43
CA SER A 237 35.45 0.51 24.44
C SER A 237 34.84 0.51 25.84
N ARG A 238 35.27 -0.43 26.68
CA ARG A 238 34.84 -0.55 28.08
C ARG A 238 36.04 -0.84 28.98
N GLU A 239 36.14 -0.10 30.08
CA GLU A 239 37.12 -0.39 31.12
C GLU A 239 36.76 -1.68 31.90
N ILE A 240 37.77 -2.50 32.16
CA ILE A 240 37.66 -3.72 32.97
C ILE A 240 38.60 -3.65 34.18
N ARG A 241 38.39 -4.53 35.16
CA ARG A 241 39.18 -4.57 36.39
C ARG A 241 40.66 -4.82 36.07
N GLY A 242 41.55 -4.06 36.72
CA GLY A 242 43.01 -4.26 36.62
C GLY A 242 43.70 -3.48 35.49
N ASP A 243 43.32 -2.22 35.28
CA ASP A 243 43.95 -1.29 34.31
C ASP A 243 43.98 -1.77 32.86
N LYS A 244 42.96 -2.55 32.49
CA LYS A 244 42.77 -3.07 31.14
C LYS A 244 41.54 -2.46 30.49
N LEU A 245 41.59 -2.34 29.18
CA LEU A 245 40.53 -1.88 28.31
C LEU A 245 40.09 -3.03 27.40
N LEU A 246 38.78 -3.33 27.40
CA LEU A 246 38.17 -4.19 26.40
C LEU A 246 37.72 -3.31 25.24
N ILE A 247 38.25 -3.57 24.06
CA ILE A 247 37.82 -2.93 22.82
C ILE A 247 37.11 -3.97 21.98
N THR A 248 35.90 -3.65 21.55
CA THR A 248 35.07 -4.47 20.67
C THR A 248 34.76 -3.68 19.42
N PHE A 249 35.00 -4.25 18.24
CA PHE A 249 34.63 -3.61 16.99
C PHE A 249 34.07 -4.62 16.00
N ASN A 250 33.17 -4.17 15.14
CA ASN A 250 32.59 -5.00 14.09
C ASN A 250 33.26 -4.66 12.75
N ILE A 251 33.70 -5.70 12.05
CA ILE A 251 34.34 -5.60 10.74
C ILE A 251 33.49 -6.34 9.70
N SER A 252 33.41 -5.79 8.49
CA SER A 252 32.82 -6.46 7.33
C SER A 252 33.77 -6.42 6.13
N ASP A 253 33.85 -7.52 5.39
CA ASP A 253 34.51 -7.61 4.09
C ASP A 253 33.50 -7.54 2.93
N ARG A 254 32.24 -7.19 3.24
CA ARG A 254 31.06 -7.19 2.36
C ARG A 254 30.56 -8.58 1.95
N THR A 255 31.21 -9.66 2.36
CA THR A 255 30.69 -11.03 2.24
C THR A 255 29.92 -11.43 3.50
N ASP A 256 30.43 -11.05 4.67
CA ASP A 256 29.77 -11.19 5.96
C ASP A 256 30.35 -10.17 6.97
N SER A 257 29.98 -10.26 8.24
CA SER A 257 30.50 -9.43 9.33
C SER A 257 30.85 -10.28 10.55
N ILE A 258 31.92 -9.88 11.26
CA ILE A 258 32.33 -10.55 12.51
C ILE A 258 32.71 -9.53 13.57
N THR A 259 32.40 -9.85 14.82
CA THR A 259 32.82 -9.06 15.97
C THR A 259 34.24 -9.44 16.38
N VAL A 260 35.09 -8.44 16.52
CA VAL A 260 36.48 -8.56 16.95
C VAL A 260 36.61 -7.99 18.36
N LYS A 261 37.29 -8.71 19.24
CA LYS A 261 37.52 -8.32 20.64
C LYS A 261 39.00 -8.33 20.97
N THR A 262 39.45 -7.36 21.74
CA THR A 262 40.81 -7.32 22.27
C THR A 262 40.85 -6.77 23.69
N PHE A 263 41.76 -7.32 24.49
CA PHE A 263 42.04 -6.88 25.85
C PHE A 263 43.42 -6.24 25.88
N LEU A 264 43.47 -4.92 26.02
CA LEU A 264 44.70 -4.15 26.00
C LEU A 264 44.91 -3.46 27.36
N SER A 265 46.13 -3.03 27.65
CA SER A 265 46.36 -2.05 28.72
C SER A 265 45.67 -0.72 28.37
N LYS A 266 45.39 0.15 29.34
CA LYS A 266 44.76 1.45 29.04
C LYS A 266 45.55 2.25 28.02
N GLU A 267 46.88 2.29 28.15
CA GLU A 267 47.77 3.02 27.22
C GLU A 267 47.65 2.50 25.78
N GLN A 268 47.81 1.19 25.57
CA GLN A 268 47.68 0.57 24.24
C GLN A 268 46.26 0.70 23.69
N GLY A 269 45.25 0.60 24.56
CA GLY A 269 43.86 0.75 24.17
C GLY A 269 43.54 2.16 23.68
N THR A 270 44.03 3.19 24.39
CA THR A 270 43.90 4.58 23.96
C THR A 270 44.65 4.84 22.65
N GLU A 271 45.84 4.28 22.47
CA GLU A 271 46.60 4.40 21.23
C GLU A 271 45.85 3.78 20.03
N LEU A 272 45.22 2.62 20.22
CA LEU A 272 44.43 1.98 19.18
C LEU A 272 43.19 2.80 18.81
N LEU A 273 42.48 3.34 19.79
CA LEU A 273 41.30 4.19 19.57
C LEU A 273 41.64 5.53 18.92
N ASP A 274 42.84 6.08 19.19
CA ASP A 274 43.32 7.30 18.53
C ASP A 274 43.68 7.06 17.04
N ASN A 275 43.96 5.82 16.65
CA ASN A 275 44.39 5.45 15.30
C ASN A 275 43.36 4.65 14.49
N LEU A 276 42.25 4.24 15.10
CA LEU A 276 41.13 3.59 14.42
C LEU A 276 39.86 4.42 14.57
N SER A 277 39.08 4.45 13.50
CA SER A 277 37.76 5.09 13.45
C SER A 277 36.76 4.15 12.79
N GLN A 278 35.47 4.48 12.93
CA GLN A 278 34.49 4.00 11.96
C GLN A 278 34.98 4.37 10.54
N ASP A 279 34.79 3.47 9.58
CA ASP A 279 35.32 3.47 8.21
C ASP A 279 36.83 3.17 8.05
N SER A 280 37.54 2.82 9.12
CA SER A 280 38.93 2.36 8.97
C SER A 280 39.00 1.01 8.26
N HIS A 281 39.78 0.96 7.18
CA HIS A 281 40.09 -0.27 6.47
C HIS A 281 41.30 -0.96 7.13
N VAL A 282 41.15 -2.22 7.52
CA VAL A 282 42.17 -2.94 8.29
C VAL A 282 42.37 -4.35 7.76
N ILE A 283 43.58 -4.87 7.95
CA ILE A 283 43.87 -6.31 7.94
C ILE A 283 44.19 -6.73 9.37
N LEU A 284 43.59 -7.83 9.82
CA LEU A 284 43.78 -8.33 11.18
C LEU A 284 43.94 -9.84 11.19
N GLU A 285 44.63 -10.33 12.21
CA GLU A 285 44.79 -11.74 12.52
C GLU A 285 44.25 -11.99 13.93
N GLY A 286 43.45 -13.03 14.12
CA GLY A 286 42.93 -13.39 15.43
C GLY A 286 42.48 -14.83 15.54
N ASP A 287 42.18 -15.25 16.77
CA ASP A 287 41.61 -16.57 17.08
C ASP A 287 40.09 -16.52 17.01
N ILE A 288 39.50 -17.51 16.36
CA ILE A 288 38.06 -17.66 16.24
C ILE A 288 37.56 -18.46 17.42
N THR A 289 36.74 -17.83 18.26
CA THR A 289 36.24 -18.42 19.51
C THR A 289 34.74 -18.19 19.63
N TYR A 290 34.05 -19.09 20.31
CA TYR A 290 32.65 -18.88 20.66
C TYR A 290 32.58 -18.10 21.96
N ASP A 291 31.97 -16.92 21.92
CA ASP A 291 31.72 -16.12 23.12
C ASP A 291 30.33 -16.44 23.67
N ASN A 292 30.31 -17.03 24.87
CA ASN A 292 29.10 -17.40 25.59
C ASN A 292 28.25 -16.19 25.99
N PHE A 293 28.86 -15.02 26.19
CA PHE A 293 28.13 -13.80 26.57
C PHE A 293 27.35 -13.23 25.39
N SER A 294 28.00 -13.09 24.23
CA SER A 294 27.33 -12.63 23.01
C SER A 294 26.62 -13.73 22.23
N LYS A 295 26.77 -14.99 22.64
CA LYS A 295 26.20 -16.19 21.99
C LYS A 295 26.52 -16.26 20.50
N GLY A 296 27.78 -16.02 20.14
CA GLY A 296 28.22 -15.94 18.76
C GLY A 296 29.70 -16.18 18.58
N ILE A 297 30.10 -16.40 17.34
CA ILE A 297 31.50 -16.53 16.95
C ILE A 297 32.13 -15.13 16.96
N VAL A 298 33.25 -14.99 17.66
CA VAL A 298 34.02 -13.74 17.75
C VAL A 298 35.47 -14.01 17.38
N CYS A 299 36.14 -12.98 16.87
CA CYS A 299 37.56 -12.99 16.60
C CYS A 299 38.32 -12.31 17.75
N MET A 300 39.16 -13.06 18.46
CA MET A 300 40.07 -12.54 19.48
C MET A 300 41.33 -12.01 18.80
N LEU A 301 41.50 -10.69 18.79
CA LEU A 301 42.55 -10.01 18.04
C LEU A 301 43.95 -10.37 18.56
N LYS A 302 44.85 -10.76 17.64
CA LYS A 302 46.30 -10.91 17.89
C LYS A 302 47.10 -9.77 17.30
N SER A 303 46.81 -9.45 16.05
CA SER A 303 47.54 -8.44 15.27
C SER A 303 46.57 -7.67 14.40
N LEU A 304 46.82 -6.38 14.20
CA LEU A 304 46.04 -5.49 13.35
C LEU A 304 46.99 -4.57 12.60
N THR A 305 46.72 -4.33 11.32
CA THR A 305 47.40 -3.30 10.54
C THR A 305 46.35 -2.48 9.80
N ARG A 306 46.41 -1.16 9.96
CA ARG A 306 45.57 -0.25 9.19
C ARG A 306 46.10 -0.17 7.76
N LEU A 307 45.18 -0.27 6.80
CA LEU A 307 45.47 -0.15 5.39
C LEU A 307 44.83 1.12 4.84
N VAL A 308 45.43 1.65 3.77
CA VAL A 308 44.75 2.64 2.94
C VAL A 308 43.75 1.89 2.08
N LYS A 309 42.47 2.28 2.16
CA LYS A 309 41.41 1.71 1.33
C LYS A 309 41.67 2.05 -0.13
N ALA A 310 41.75 1.04 -0.98
CA ALA A 310 41.74 1.26 -2.43
C ALA A 310 40.32 1.68 -2.81
N GLU A 311 40.13 2.95 -3.13
CA GLU A 311 38.88 3.45 -3.70
C GLU A 311 38.91 3.22 -5.22
N ILE A 312 37.75 2.93 -5.81
CA ILE A 312 37.61 2.96 -7.27
C ILE A 312 37.83 4.40 -7.71
N GLU A 313 38.78 4.61 -8.61
CA GLU A 313 39.10 5.92 -9.18
C GLU A 313 38.61 6.02 -10.63
N ASP A 314 38.33 7.24 -11.07
CA ASP A 314 38.03 7.56 -12.46
C ASP A 314 39.32 8.11 -13.08
N GLU A 315 39.97 7.32 -13.93
CA GLU A 315 41.22 7.68 -14.61
C GLU A 315 41.01 8.38 -15.96
N SER A 316 39.75 8.56 -16.40
CA SER A 316 39.44 9.17 -17.70
C SER A 316 39.87 10.64 -17.74
N GLN A 317 40.38 11.11 -18.88
CA GLN A 317 40.61 12.54 -19.09
C GLN A 317 39.28 13.30 -19.24
N ASP A 318 38.34 12.71 -19.97
CA ASP A 318 36.99 13.23 -20.14
C ASP A 318 36.08 12.65 -19.06
N LYS A 319 35.71 13.50 -18.10
CA LYS A 319 34.91 13.10 -16.94
C LYS A 319 33.44 12.92 -17.32
N ARG A 320 32.88 11.77 -16.90
CA ARG A 320 31.45 11.45 -17.05
C ARG A 320 30.57 12.42 -16.25
N VAL A 321 29.33 12.57 -16.68
CA VAL A 321 28.24 13.14 -15.89
C VAL A 321 27.18 12.06 -15.74
N GLU A 322 26.80 11.77 -14.50
CA GLU A 322 25.66 10.87 -14.22
C GLU A 322 24.36 11.66 -14.38
N LEU A 323 23.43 11.12 -15.17
CA LEU A 323 22.18 11.79 -15.54
C LEU A 323 20.93 11.06 -15.03
N HIS A 324 21.08 9.83 -14.53
CA HIS A 324 20.00 9.05 -13.94
C HIS A 324 20.50 8.43 -12.64
N LEU A 325 20.00 8.92 -11.50
CA LEU A 325 20.49 8.54 -10.19
C LEU A 325 19.41 8.59 -9.12
N HIS A 326 19.33 7.50 -8.36
CA HIS A 326 18.44 7.31 -7.23
C HIS A 326 19.16 7.53 -5.91
N THR A 327 18.45 8.16 -4.98
CA THR A 327 18.88 8.40 -3.60
C THR A 327 17.95 7.66 -2.64
N LYS A 328 18.26 7.71 -1.33
CA LYS A 328 17.37 7.21 -0.27
C LYS A 328 15.94 7.78 -0.30
N MET A 329 15.70 8.85 -1.05
CA MET A 329 14.36 9.42 -1.22
C MET A 329 13.50 8.63 -2.22
N SER A 330 14.10 7.84 -3.11
CA SER A 330 13.39 6.81 -3.88
C SER A 330 12.91 5.70 -2.93
N SER A 331 11.64 5.80 -2.54
CA SER A 331 11.03 4.97 -1.50
C SER A 331 11.24 3.47 -1.74
N MET A 332 11.85 2.79 -0.77
CA MET A 332 12.10 1.33 -0.78
C MET A 332 12.98 0.82 -1.94
N ASP A 333 13.70 1.71 -2.64
CA ASP A 333 14.53 1.33 -3.78
C ASP A 333 15.96 1.87 -3.65
N GLY A 334 16.11 3.20 -3.54
CA GLY A 334 17.43 3.80 -3.40
C GLY A 334 18.05 3.57 -2.02
N VAL A 335 19.24 2.97 -1.97
CA VAL A 335 19.94 2.66 -0.70
C VAL A 335 21.05 3.66 -0.35
N SER A 336 21.55 4.41 -1.33
CA SER A 336 22.70 5.32 -1.19
C SER A 336 22.25 6.73 -0.81
N SER A 337 22.93 7.37 0.15
CA SER A 337 22.64 8.77 0.48
C SER A 337 23.19 9.70 -0.60
N LEU A 338 22.48 10.79 -0.86
CA LEU A 338 22.91 11.78 -1.86
C LEU A 338 24.30 12.35 -1.50
N THR A 339 24.54 12.67 -0.23
CA THR A 339 25.87 13.05 0.28
C THR A 339 26.98 12.09 -0.16
N SER A 340 26.78 10.77 -0.05
CA SER A 340 27.81 9.79 -0.42
C SER A 340 28.10 9.78 -1.93
N LEU A 341 27.05 9.97 -2.74
CA LEU A 341 27.11 9.95 -4.20
C LEU A 341 27.77 11.23 -4.74
N VAL A 342 27.40 12.40 -4.22
CA VAL A 342 28.01 13.68 -4.64
C VAL A 342 29.47 13.76 -4.22
N ASN A 343 29.83 13.29 -3.02
CA ASN A 343 31.23 13.19 -2.60
C ASN A 343 32.03 12.26 -3.52
N ARG A 344 31.44 11.15 -3.96
CA ARG A 344 32.07 10.23 -4.92
C ARG A 344 32.30 10.93 -6.27
N ALA A 345 31.28 11.59 -6.80
CA ALA A 345 31.37 12.32 -8.07
C ALA A 345 32.43 13.45 -8.00
N HIS A 346 32.48 14.18 -6.88
CA HIS A 346 33.53 15.18 -6.62
C HIS A 346 34.93 14.55 -6.64
N LYS A 347 35.15 13.43 -5.91
CA LYS A 347 36.42 12.70 -5.91
C LYS A 347 36.83 12.21 -7.31
N TRP A 348 35.87 11.78 -8.12
CA TRP A 348 36.09 11.39 -9.51
C TRP A 348 36.29 12.56 -10.47
N GLY A 349 36.16 13.80 -10.01
CA GLY A 349 36.30 15.00 -10.83
C GLY A 349 35.12 15.26 -11.76
N HIS A 350 33.96 14.64 -11.51
CA HIS A 350 32.76 14.89 -12.30
C HIS A 350 32.30 16.33 -12.11
N LYS A 351 32.05 17.03 -13.22
CA LYS A 351 31.65 18.45 -13.19
C LYS A 351 30.19 18.64 -12.76
N ALA A 352 29.36 17.62 -12.98
CA ALA A 352 27.95 17.64 -12.66
C ALA A 352 27.45 16.24 -12.29
N ILE A 353 26.33 16.18 -11.58
CA ILE A 353 25.61 14.95 -11.22
C ILE A 353 24.11 15.26 -11.12
N ALA A 354 23.27 14.37 -11.64
CA ALA A 354 21.82 14.49 -11.56
C ALA A 354 21.23 13.79 -10.33
N ILE A 355 20.04 14.23 -9.94
CA ILE A 355 19.13 13.53 -9.03
C ILE A 355 17.81 13.29 -9.78
N THR A 356 17.35 12.05 -9.85
CA THR A 356 16.15 11.65 -10.59
C THR A 356 15.36 10.61 -9.79
N ASP A 357 14.99 10.95 -8.56
CA ASP A 357 14.25 10.04 -7.69
C ASP A 357 12.86 9.71 -8.24
N HIS A 358 12.34 8.55 -7.84
CA HIS A 358 11.06 8.00 -8.29
C HIS A 358 9.86 8.82 -7.81
N GLY A 359 9.26 9.61 -8.70
CA GLY A 359 8.04 10.37 -8.43
C GLY A 359 8.16 11.45 -7.35
N VAL A 360 9.37 11.73 -6.84
CA VAL A 360 9.61 12.68 -5.76
C VAL A 360 10.86 13.54 -6.01
N VAL A 361 10.94 14.68 -5.33
CA VAL A 361 12.05 15.65 -5.41
C VAL A 361 12.63 16.01 -4.03
N GLN A 362 12.41 15.16 -3.03
CA GLN A 362 12.74 15.42 -1.63
C GLN A 362 14.25 15.60 -1.38
N GLY A 363 15.11 15.05 -2.23
CA GLY A 363 16.58 15.20 -2.12
C GLY A 363 17.12 16.55 -2.61
N PHE A 364 16.28 17.44 -3.17
CA PHE A 364 16.74 18.71 -3.74
C PHE A 364 17.39 19.65 -2.72
N PRO A 365 16.86 19.84 -1.48
CA PRO A 365 17.50 20.69 -0.48
C PRO A 365 18.91 20.22 -0.11
N GLU A 366 19.09 18.91 0.16
CA GLU A 366 20.41 18.31 0.44
C GLU A 366 21.34 18.50 -0.76
N GLY A 367 20.84 18.30 -1.98
CA GLY A 367 21.60 18.52 -3.21
C GLY A 367 22.10 19.96 -3.34
N MET A 368 21.29 20.96 -3.00
CA MET A 368 21.67 22.37 -3.06
C MET A 368 22.81 22.72 -2.10
N GLU A 369 22.78 22.19 -0.89
CA GLU A 369 23.86 22.38 0.09
C GLU A 369 25.17 21.74 -0.40
N LEU A 370 25.10 20.48 -0.85
CA LEU A 370 26.26 19.74 -1.34
C LEU A 370 26.89 20.37 -2.59
N ALA A 371 26.05 20.88 -3.51
CA ALA A 371 26.49 21.57 -4.72
C ALA A 371 27.39 22.77 -4.37
N ASN A 372 26.95 23.56 -3.40
CA ASN A 372 27.65 24.75 -2.95
C ASN A 372 28.94 24.42 -2.19
N GLN A 373 28.91 23.37 -1.35
CA GLN A 373 30.07 22.96 -0.56
C GLN A 373 31.19 22.34 -1.40
N LEU A 374 30.84 21.49 -2.37
CA LEU A 374 31.80 20.67 -3.13
C LEU A 374 32.11 21.24 -4.53
N GLY A 375 31.37 22.27 -4.97
CA GLY A 375 31.55 22.86 -6.31
C GLY A 375 31.16 21.93 -7.47
N VAL A 376 30.33 20.91 -7.21
CA VAL A 376 29.77 20.03 -8.24
C VAL A 376 28.41 20.57 -8.67
N LYS A 377 28.16 20.71 -9.97
CA LYS A 377 26.86 21.19 -10.47
C LYS A 377 25.79 20.10 -10.28
N MET A 378 24.81 20.36 -9.44
CA MET A 378 23.63 19.50 -9.34
C MET A 378 22.67 19.74 -10.52
N ILE A 379 22.16 18.66 -11.10
CA ILE A 379 21.08 18.65 -12.11
C ILE A 379 19.83 18.11 -11.43
N TYR A 380 18.86 18.99 -11.19
CA TYR A 380 17.62 18.64 -10.52
C TYR A 380 16.62 18.04 -11.52
N GLY A 381 16.38 16.73 -11.42
CA GLY A 381 15.46 15.98 -12.25
C GLY A 381 14.43 15.22 -11.43
N LEU A 382 13.57 14.48 -12.14
CA LEU A 382 12.50 13.66 -11.59
C LEU A 382 12.32 12.46 -12.52
N GLU A 383 12.30 11.25 -11.98
CA GLU A 383 11.80 10.10 -12.73
C GLU A 383 10.27 10.05 -12.59
N GLY A 384 9.58 10.57 -13.60
CA GLY A 384 8.13 10.68 -13.63
C GLY A 384 7.45 9.43 -14.18
N TYR A 385 6.30 9.07 -13.62
CA TYR A 385 5.44 8.02 -14.14
C TYR A 385 4.46 8.61 -15.15
N MET A 386 4.52 8.14 -16.39
CA MET A 386 3.63 8.57 -17.47
C MET A 386 2.59 7.50 -17.78
N ILE A 387 1.34 7.92 -17.93
CA ILE A 387 0.26 7.09 -18.47
C ILE A 387 -0.23 7.72 -19.78
N ASN A 388 -0.50 6.89 -20.78
CA ASN A 388 -1.09 7.36 -22.03
C ASN A 388 -2.57 7.66 -21.80
N ASP A 389 -2.98 8.88 -22.11
CA ASP A 389 -4.35 9.37 -21.99
C ASP A 389 -5.28 8.79 -23.07
N LYS A 390 -4.70 8.35 -24.20
CA LYS A 390 -5.42 7.84 -25.36
C LYS A 390 -4.89 6.47 -25.76
N LYS A 391 -5.82 5.57 -26.05
CA LYS A 391 -5.50 4.33 -26.77
C LYS A 391 -5.13 4.69 -28.20
N GLU A 392 -4.03 4.17 -28.72
CA GLU A 392 -3.69 4.33 -30.13
C GLU A 392 -4.80 3.71 -30.99
N ILE A 393 -5.54 4.56 -31.71
CA ILE A 393 -6.64 4.14 -32.61
C ILE A 393 -6.08 3.68 -33.95
N ILE A 394 -4.90 4.19 -34.35
CA ILE A 394 -4.26 3.89 -35.62
C ILE A 394 -2.86 3.34 -35.35
N ASN A 395 -2.64 2.10 -35.74
CA ASN A 395 -1.34 1.45 -35.71
C ASN A 395 -0.74 1.42 -37.13
N ASN A 396 0.59 1.57 -37.24
CA ASN A 396 1.32 1.54 -38.54
C ASN A 396 0.87 2.62 -39.55
N TYR A 397 0.53 3.82 -39.06
CA TYR A 397 0.26 4.97 -39.92
C TYR A 397 1.56 5.52 -40.53
N ASP A 398 1.58 5.66 -41.85
CA ASP A 398 2.64 6.35 -42.58
C ASP A 398 2.07 7.65 -43.18
N SER A 399 2.53 8.77 -42.64
CA SER A 399 2.16 10.12 -43.08
C SER A 399 2.48 10.42 -44.55
N GLN A 400 3.38 9.65 -45.18
CA GLN A 400 3.76 9.82 -46.58
C GLN A 400 2.88 8.99 -47.52
N LYS A 401 2.10 8.05 -46.99
CA LYS A 401 1.25 7.16 -47.78
C LYS A 401 -0.17 7.70 -47.86
N ILE A 402 -0.74 7.69 -49.06
CA ILE A 402 -2.14 8.03 -49.28
C ILE A 402 -2.95 6.73 -49.22
N TYR A 403 -3.80 6.60 -48.21
CA TYR A 403 -4.66 5.43 -48.01
C TYR A 403 -5.99 5.62 -48.74
N LYS A 404 -5.99 5.35 -50.05
CA LYS A 404 -7.20 5.42 -50.89
C LYS A 404 -8.04 4.15 -50.86
N GLU A 405 -7.41 3.01 -50.59
CA GLU A 405 -8.04 1.69 -50.63
C GLU A 405 -7.70 0.94 -49.35
N TYR A 406 -8.73 0.50 -48.63
CA TYR A 406 -8.60 -0.26 -47.39
C TYR A 406 -9.81 -1.16 -47.17
N VAL A 407 -9.69 -2.14 -46.27
CA VAL A 407 -10.78 -3.04 -45.90
C VAL A 407 -11.12 -2.80 -44.43
N ILE A 408 -12.40 -2.52 -44.17
CA ILE A 408 -12.95 -2.45 -42.82
C ILE A 408 -13.47 -3.84 -42.49
N PHE A 409 -13.02 -4.38 -41.36
CA PHE A 409 -13.55 -5.62 -40.80
C PHE A 409 -14.50 -5.28 -39.65
N ASP A 410 -15.68 -5.87 -39.69
CA ASP A 410 -16.59 -5.92 -38.56
C ASP A 410 -16.55 -7.33 -37.98
N ILE A 411 -16.37 -7.46 -36.68
CA ILE A 411 -16.13 -8.76 -36.03
C ILE A 411 -17.11 -8.92 -34.89
N GLU A 412 -17.98 -9.91 -35.02
CA GLU A 412 -18.91 -10.30 -33.96
C GLU A 412 -18.26 -11.37 -33.08
N THR A 413 -18.47 -11.26 -31.77
CA THR A 413 -17.92 -12.20 -30.80
C THR A 413 -19.00 -12.73 -29.87
N THR A 414 -18.71 -13.83 -29.17
CA THR A 414 -19.65 -14.43 -28.20
C THR A 414 -19.92 -13.55 -26.96
N GLY A 415 -19.22 -12.42 -26.80
CA GLY A 415 -19.35 -11.54 -25.64
C GLY A 415 -18.83 -10.11 -25.91
N LEU A 416 -18.44 -9.39 -24.86
CA LEU A 416 -17.96 -7.99 -24.96
C LEU A 416 -16.43 -7.87 -24.99
N SER A 417 -15.70 -8.96 -24.77
CA SER A 417 -14.24 -8.97 -24.73
C SER A 417 -13.65 -9.34 -26.08
N SER A 418 -13.09 -8.37 -26.78
CA SER A 418 -12.36 -8.59 -28.04
C SER A 418 -11.04 -9.38 -27.89
N ILE A 419 -10.63 -9.72 -26.67
CA ILE A 419 -9.41 -10.50 -26.38
C ILE A 419 -9.76 -11.94 -25.97
N ASN A 420 -10.81 -12.12 -25.16
CA ASN A 420 -11.10 -13.41 -24.53
C ASN A 420 -12.28 -14.17 -25.15
N ASP A 421 -13.20 -13.47 -25.82
CA ASP A 421 -14.40 -14.09 -26.39
C ASP A 421 -14.15 -14.62 -27.81
N MET A 422 -14.88 -15.67 -28.21
CA MET A 422 -14.69 -16.31 -29.52
C MET A 422 -15.35 -15.50 -30.64
N ILE A 423 -14.71 -15.44 -31.80
CA ILE A 423 -15.26 -14.82 -33.01
C ILE A 423 -16.38 -15.72 -33.57
N THR A 424 -17.55 -15.15 -33.82
CA THR A 424 -18.70 -15.85 -34.41
C THR A 424 -18.92 -15.47 -35.88
N GLU A 425 -18.61 -14.23 -36.26
CA GLU A 425 -18.79 -13.73 -37.63
C GLU A 425 -17.71 -12.70 -37.98
N ILE A 426 -17.36 -12.63 -39.27
CA ILE A 426 -16.48 -11.61 -39.83
C ILE A 426 -17.17 -10.99 -41.06
N GLY A 427 -17.56 -9.73 -40.92
CA GLY A 427 -17.94 -8.87 -42.03
C GLY A 427 -16.71 -8.15 -42.59
N ALA A 428 -16.66 -7.95 -43.90
CA ALA A 428 -15.59 -7.20 -44.54
C ALA A 428 -16.15 -6.29 -45.63
N VAL A 429 -15.81 -5.00 -45.57
CA VAL A 429 -16.16 -4.00 -46.59
C VAL A 429 -14.88 -3.40 -47.13
N LYS A 430 -14.68 -3.52 -48.44
CA LYS A 430 -13.62 -2.83 -49.14
C LYS A 430 -14.09 -1.41 -49.47
N VAL A 431 -13.30 -0.42 -49.05
CA VAL A 431 -13.53 1.00 -49.32
C VAL A 431 -12.48 1.48 -50.32
N VAL A 432 -12.93 2.20 -51.36
CA VAL A 432 -12.05 2.82 -52.36
C VAL A 432 -12.46 4.28 -52.54
N ASP A 433 -11.51 5.19 -52.36
CA ASP A 433 -11.73 6.65 -52.43
C ASP A 433 -12.87 7.14 -51.52
N GLY A 434 -13.08 6.46 -50.40
CA GLY A 434 -14.13 6.78 -49.42
C GLY A 434 -15.53 6.26 -49.75
N GLN A 435 -15.66 5.38 -50.75
CA GLN A 435 -16.90 4.71 -51.15
C GLN A 435 -16.86 3.19 -50.93
#